data_AF-A0AAV4IUN0-F1
#
_entry.id   AF-A0AAV4IUN0-F1
#
_cell.length_a   1.000
_cell.length_b   1.000
_cell.length_c   1.000
_cell.angle_alpha   90.00
_cell.angle_beta   90.00
_cell.angle_gamma   90.00
#
_symmetry.space_group_name_H-M   'P 1'
#
loop_
_entity.id
_entity.type
_entity.pdbx_description
1 polymer ?
#
loop_
_entity_poly.entity_id
_entity_poly.type
_entity_poly.pdbx_seq_one_letter_code
_entity_poly.pdbx_strand_id
1 'polypeptide(L)'
;MELLSAAVSLAGIFAVALSATVSFSRLSDAEIEYINSLEGNTWKAGRNFDAKDYERVRNMLGVGVDIEANALYNKLHLSYPELVYPDLELPATFDAREQWPDCPTIKQIGDQSDCGSCWTCDPYEIPPTQKPSLNHTDNGMVPTPKCTKMCLPGYPKTWEEDKHFGQSSYGVQGVETIMQELVTRGPISAAFRLYSDLLDYKSGVYKHFYGYPIGGHGVKILGYGKVLK
;
A
#
# COMPACT_ATOMS: atom_id res chain seq x y z
N MET A 1 -13.61 -58.81 -50.19
CA MET A 1 -12.14 -58.78 -50.05
C MET A 1 -11.67 -57.77 -51.08
N GLU A 2 -11.35 -56.53 -50.76
CA GLU A 2 -10.58 -56.05 -49.62
C GLU A 2 -11.11 -54.71 -49.09
N LEU A 3 -10.95 -54.54 -47.78
CA LEU A 3 -11.10 -53.29 -47.05
C LEU A 3 -9.83 -52.44 -47.28
N LEU A 4 -9.97 -51.21 -47.75
CA LEU A 4 -8.91 -50.19 -47.61
C LEU A 4 -9.41 -49.12 -46.65
N SER A 5 -8.95 -49.26 -45.41
CA SER A 5 -9.04 -48.28 -44.33
C SER A 5 -8.15 -47.08 -44.69
N ALA A 6 -8.75 -45.89 -44.82
CA ALA A 6 -8.01 -44.64 -44.85
C ALA A 6 -8.06 -44.02 -43.44
N ALA A 7 -6.94 -44.12 -42.72
CA ALA A 7 -6.74 -43.50 -41.42
C ALA A 7 -5.39 -42.77 -41.42
N VAL A 8 -5.38 -41.45 -41.65
CA VAL A 8 -4.29 -40.50 -41.34
C VAL A 8 -4.92 -39.11 -41.46
N SER A 9 -4.85 -38.13 -40.57
CA SER A 9 -4.46 -37.99 -39.18
C SER A 9 -4.98 -36.60 -38.82
N LEU A 10 -5.89 -36.46 -37.83
CA LEU A 10 -6.18 -35.13 -37.30
C LEU A 10 -4.93 -34.66 -36.57
N ALA A 11 -4.12 -33.83 -37.21
CA ALA A 11 -3.12 -33.02 -36.52
C ALA A 11 -3.88 -32.09 -35.57
N GLY A 12 -4.09 -32.55 -34.34
CA GLY A 12 -4.62 -31.75 -33.25
C GLY A 12 -3.67 -30.58 -33.04
N ILE A 13 -4.10 -29.39 -33.43
CA ILE A 13 -3.46 -28.14 -33.03
C ILE A 13 -3.71 -28.04 -31.54
N PHE A 14 -2.77 -28.55 -30.74
CA PHE A 14 -2.64 -28.15 -29.35
C PHE A 14 -2.20 -26.68 -29.38
N ALA A 15 -3.17 -25.77 -29.35
CA ALA A 15 -2.91 -24.42 -28.92
C ALA A 15 -2.46 -24.52 -27.46
N VAL A 16 -1.14 -24.57 -27.26
CA VAL A 16 -0.55 -24.29 -25.95
C VAL A 16 -0.85 -22.82 -25.71
N ALA A 17 -1.97 -22.54 -25.06
CA ALA A 17 -2.20 -21.26 -24.43
C ALA A 17 -1.11 -21.13 -23.38
N LEU A 18 0.02 -20.52 -23.75
CA LEU A 18 1.00 -20.05 -22.80
C LEU A 18 0.30 -18.93 -22.03
N SER A 19 -0.41 -19.31 -20.97
CA SER A 19 -0.78 -18.39 -19.91
C SER A 19 0.55 -17.97 -19.30
N ALA A 20 1.18 -16.95 -19.89
CA ALA A 20 2.26 -16.23 -19.26
C ALA A 20 1.63 -15.61 -18.01
N THR A 21 1.69 -16.35 -16.91
CA THR A 21 1.50 -15.74 -15.60
C THR A 21 2.54 -14.63 -15.54
N VAL A 22 2.08 -13.37 -15.51
CA VAL A 22 2.98 -12.23 -15.30
C VAL A 22 3.61 -12.49 -13.95
N SER A 23 4.86 -12.96 -13.97
CA SER A 23 5.56 -13.36 -12.76
C SER A 23 5.72 -12.10 -11.91
N PHE A 24 5.11 -12.12 -10.73
CA PHE A 24 5.31 -11.10 -9.72
C PHE A 24 6.75 -11.20 -9.23
N SER A 25 7.66 -10.56 -9.94
CA SER A 25 9.09 -10.75 -9.82
C SER A 25 9.77 -9.47 -9.42
N ARG A 26 10.88 -9.64 -8.70
CA ARG A 26 11.77 -8.55 -8.34
C ARG A 26 12.44 -7.99 -9.59
N LEU A 27 12.58 -6.67 -9.64
CA LEU A 27 13.44 -6.01 -10.64
C LEU A 27 14.86 -6.59 -10.59
N SER A 28 15.54 -6.69 -11.71
CA SER A 28 16.96 -7.04 -11.81
C SER A 28 17.86 -5.88 -11.40
N ASP A 29 19.15 -6.14 -11.13
CA ASP A 29 20.08 -5.07 -10.75
C ASP A 29 20.31 -4.10 -11.92
N ALA A 30 20.30 -4.60 -13.15
CA ALA A 30 20.34 -3.78 -14.36
C ALA A 30 19.13 -2.85 -14.50
N GLU A 31 17.94 -3.28 -14.07
CA GLU A 31 16.75 -2.42 -14.05
C GLU A 31 16.86 -1.31 -12.99
N ILE A 32 17.43 -1.61 -11.82
CA ILE A 32 17.75 -0.58 -10.81
C ILE A 32 18.77 0.42 -11.35
N GLU A 33 19.83 -0.05 -12.00
CA GLU A 33 20.83 0.81 -12.62
C GLU A 33 20.21 1.69 -13.69
N TYR A 34 19.34 1.12 -14.53
CA TYR A 34 18.58 1.87 -15.52
C TYR A 34 17.75 2.99 -14.89
N ILE A 35 16.93 2.67 -13.88
CA ILE A 35 16.14 3.65 -13.11
C ILE A 35 17.03 4.79 -12.59
N ASN A 36 18.17 4.46 -12.00
CA ASN A 36 19.12 5.44 -11.45
C ASN A 36 19.83 6.27 -12.53
N SER A 37 19.94 5.77 -13.76
CA SER A 37 20.57 6.47 -14.89
C SER A 37 19.66 7.45 -15.63
N LEU A 38 18.34 7.40 -15.38
CA LEU A 38 17.38 8.22 -16.12
C LEU A 38 17.56 9.72 -15.84
N GLU A 39 17.62 10.49 -16.91
CA GLU A 39 17.70 11.93 -16.83
C GLU A 39 16.46 12.50 -16.12
N GLY A 40 16.68 13.41 -15.18
CA GLY A 40 15.60 14.02 -14.42
C GLY A 40 15.02 13.14 -13.31
N ASN A 41 15.57 11.95 -13.06
CA ASN A 41 15.21 11.14 -11.89
C ASN A 41 15.41 11.95 -10.59
N THR A 42 14.44 11.85 -9.69
CA THR A 42 14.35 12.61 -8.43
C THR A 42 14.46 11.72 -7.19
N TRP A 43 14.63 10.41 -7.39
CA TRP A 43 14.76 9.44 -6.33
C TRP A 43 15.84 8.40 -6.65
N LYS A 44 16.33 7.73 -5.61
CA LYS A 44 17.34 6.69 -5.73
C LYS A 44 16.70 5.32 -5.51
N ALA A 45 16.92 4.42 -6.45
CA ALA A 45 16.55 3.02 -6.33
C ALA A 45 17.68 2.18 -5.70
N GLY A 46 17.31 1.17 -4.92
CA GLY A 46 18.19 0.21 -4.29
C GLY A 46 17.41 -0.87 -3.52
N ARG A 47 18.06 -2.01 -3.26
CA ARG A 47 17.38 -3.21 -2.73
C ARG A 47 16.79 -3.02 -1.32
N ASN A 48 15.48 -3.24 -1.20
CA ASN A 48 14.80 -3.40 0.10
C ASN A 48 14.41 -4.86 0.39
N PHE A 49 14.05 -5.64 -0.63
CA PHE A 49 13.54 -7.00 -0.48
C PHE A 49 14.41 -8.01 -1.22
N ASP A 50 14.57 -9.20 -0.63
CA ASP A 50 15.16 -10.35 -1.32
C ASP A 50 14.16 -10.90 -2.34
N ALA A 51 14.65 -11.57 -3.39
CA ALA A 51 13.79 -12.14 -4.43
C ALA A 51 12.75 -13.14 -3.87
N LYS A 52 13.12 -13.88 -2.81
CA LYS A 52 12.23 -14.83 -2.12
C LYS A 52 11.06 -14.14 -1.40
N ASP A 53 11.17 -12.85 -1.07
CA ASP A 53 10.18 -12.11 -0.30
C ASP A 53 9.11 -11.47 -1.20
N TYR A 54 9.24 -11.53 -2.52
CA TYR A 54 8.31 -10.83 -3.42
C TYR A 54 6.88 -11.40 -3.37
N GLU A 55 6.73 -12.71 -3.22
CA GLU A 55 5.40 -13.30 -2.98
C GLU A 55 4.78 -12.78 -1.67
N ARG A 56 5.61 -12.59 -0.63
CA ARG A 56 5.18 -12.00 0.65
C ARG A 56 4.75 -10.55 0.50
N VAL A 57 5.41 -9.78 -0.36
CA VAL A 57 5.03 -8.39 -0.66
C VAL A 57 3.61 -8.27 -1.20
N ARG A 58 3.18 -9.23 -2.01
CA ARG A 58 1.80 -9.27 -2.52
C ARG A 58 0.77 -9.27 -1.38
N ASN A 59 1.05 -9.97 -0.29
CA ASN A 59 0.15 -10.06 0.87
C ASN A 59 0.03 -8.72 1.63
N MET A 60 0.99 -7.81 1.48
CA MET A 60 0.98 -6.50 2.15
C MET A 60 0.10 -5.45 1.42
N LEU A 61 -0.38 -5.75 0.21
CA LEU A 61 -1.15 -4.82 -0.63
C LEU A 61 -2.66 -4.87 -0.31
N GLY A 62 -3.02 -4.33 0.85
CA GLY A 62 -4.34 -4.47 1.46
C GLY A 62 -5.49 -3.66 0.87
N VAL A 63 -5.21 -2.66 0.01
CA VAL A 63 -6.26 -1.80 -0.57
C VAL A 63 -6.87 -2.43 -1.84
N GLY A 64 -6.34 -3.56 -2.29
CA GLY A 64 -6.78 -4.22 -3.53
C GLY A 64 -6.20 -3.57 -4.79
N VAL A 65 -6.41 -4.20 -5.95
CA VAL A 65 -5.81 -3.76 -7.23
C VAL A 65 -6.62 -2.66 -7.94
N ASP A 66 -7.92 -2.55 -7.65
CA ASP A 66 -8.84 -1.60 -8.27
C ASP A 66 -9.01 -0.35 -7.40
N ILE A 67 -7.98 0.48 -7.41
CA ILE A 67 -7.98 1.72 -6.62
C ILE A 67 -9.00 2.73 -7.15
N GLU A 68 -9.33 2.68 -8.44
CA GLU A 68 -10.34 3.53 -9.06
C GLU A 68 -11.74 3.21 -8.55
N ALA A 69 -12.08 1.92 -8.42
CA ALA A 69 -13.35 1.52 -7.80
C ALA A 69 -13.45 2.01 -6.35
N ASN A 70 -12.36 1.91 -5.57
CA ASN A 70 -12.34 2.45 -4.20
C ASN A 70 -12.50 3.97 -4.17
N ALA A 71 -11.82 4.68 -5.07
CA ALA A 71 -11.95 6.14 -5.19
C ALA A 71 -13.38 6.53 -5.57
N LEU A 72 -14.01 5.79 -6.48
CA LEU A 72 -15.41 5.99 -6.87
C LEU A 72 -16.36 5.70 -5.70
N TYR A 73 -16.15 4.60 -4.97
CA TYR A 73 -16.93 4.27 -3.78
C TYR A 73 -16.87 5.39 -2.73
N ASN A 74 -15.67 5.87 -2.41
CA ASN A 74 -15.47 6.98 -1.48
C ASN A 74 -16.13 8.26 -1.99
N LYS A 75 -16.06 8.55 -3.30
CA LYS A 75 -16.73 9.71 -3.90
C LYS A 75 -18.25 9.64 -3.78
N LEU A 76 -18.83 8.44 -3.84
CA LEU A 76 -20.27 8.24 -3.76
C LEU A 76 -20.79 8.19 -2.32
N HIS A 77 -19.95 7.90 -1.32
CA HIS A 77 -20.39 7.60 0.04
C HIS A 77 -19.81 8.52 1.13
N LEU A 78 -18.79 9.32 0.81
CA LEU A 78 -18.28 10.35 1.71
C LEU A 78 -18.82 11.71 1.34
N SER A 79 -19.01 12.55 2.36
CA SER A 79 -19.15 13.98 2.15
C SER A 79 -17.78 14.60 1.81
N TYR A 80 -17.80 15.63 0.97
CA TYR A 80 -16.62 16.44 0.62
C TYR A 80 -16.96 17.89 0.97
N PRO A 81 -16.89 18.27 2.26
CA PRO A 81 -17.21 19.62 2.67
C PRO A 81 -16.22 20.59 2.03
N GLU A 82 -16.71 21.77 1.66
CA GLU A 82 -15.84 22.88 1.31
C GLU A 82 -15.10 23.32 2.58
N LEU A 83 -13.81 23.02 2.66
CA LEU A 83 -12.98 23.43 3.77
C LEU A 83 -12.58 24.89 3.54
N VAL A 84 -13.18 25.80 4.30
CA VAL A 84 -12.91 27.24 4.19
C VAL A 84 -12.07 27.68 5.39
N TYR A 85 -10.82 28.03 5.12
CA TYR A 85 -9.89 28.59 6.10
C TYR A 85 -9.45 29.98 5.61
N PRO A 86 -10.26 31.03 5.81
CA PRO A 86 -10.11 32.31 5.12
C PRO A 86 -8.83 33.06 5.48
N ASP A 87 -8.29 32.85 6.68
CA ASP A 87 -7.07 33.50 7.18
C ASP A 87 -5.87 32.55 7.25
N LEU A 88 -5.95 31.36 6.64
CA LEU A 88 -4.87 30.37 6.71
C LEU A 88 -3.85 30.59 5.59
N GLU A 89 -2.70 31.15 5.96
CA GLU A 89 -1.53 31.14 5.10
C GLU A 89 -0.79 29.81 5.22
N LEU A 90 -0.70 29.07 4.10
CA LEU A 90 0.01 27.79 4.06
C LEU A 90 1.53 28.02 4.06
N PRO A 91 2.29 27.37 4.97
CA PRO A 91 3.74 27.41 4.91
C PRO A 91 4.26 26.71 3.64
N ALA A 92 5.48 27.02 3.21
CA ALA A 92 6.10 26.34 2.07
C ALA A 92 6.46 24.87 2.36
N THR A 93 6.65 24.53 3.64
CA THR A 93 6.97 23.21 4.16
C THR A 93 6.22 22.99 5.46
N PHE A 94 5.72 21.77 5.69
CA PHE A 94 5.01 21.42 6.90
C PHE A 94 5.33 19.98 7.31
N ASP A 95 5.54 19.77 8.61
CA ASP A 95 5.73 18.45 9.22
C ASP A 95 4.94 18.37 10.53
N ALA A 96 3.94 17.48 10.57
CA ALA A 96 3.11 17.27 11.75
C ALA A 96 3.92 16.86 13.00
N ARG A 97 5.11 16.26 12.83
CA ARG A 97 5.98 15.84 13.95
C ARG A 97 6.65 17.03 14.63
N GLU A 98 6.83 18.12 13.90
CA GLU A 98 7.38 19.39 14.41
C GLU A 98 6.26 20.26 14.96
N GLN A 99 5.10 20.29 14.29
CA GLN A 99 3.94 21.08 14.71
C GLN A 99 3.33 20.57 16.04
N TRP A 100 3.24 19.25 16.22
CA TRP A 100 2.69 18.64 17.44
C TRP A 100 3.72 17.72 18.09
N PRO A 101 4.77 18.28 18.70
CA PRO A 101 5.87 17.50 19.27
C PRO A 101 5.44 16.63 20.46
N ASP A 102 4.38 17.05 21.16
CA ASP A 102 3.79 16.38 22.33
C ASP A 102 2.88 15.19 21.96
N CYS A 103 2.67 14.94 20.66
CA CYS A 103 1.90 13.80 20.15
C CYS A 103 2.84 12.69 19.66
N PRO A 104 3.31 11.77 20.52
CA PRO A 104 4.32 10.78 20.15
C PRO A 104 3.88 9.81 19.05
N THR A 105 2.57 9.56 18.92
CA THR A 105 1.98 8.67 17.91
C THR A 105 2.20 9.15 16.47
N ILE A 106 2.43 10.45 16.25
CA ILE A 106 2.71 10.99 14.91
C ILE A 106 4.06 10.47 14.39
N LYS A 107 5.05 10.29 15.29
CA LYS A 107 6.41 9.84 14.97
C LYS A 107 6.52 8.31 14.81
N GLN A 108 5.52 7.56 15.25
CA GLN A 108 5.52 6.11 15.20
C GLN A 108 5.31 5.61 13.77
N ILE A 109 6.14 4.66 13.35
CA ILE A 109 6.03 3.92 12.10
C ILE A 109 5.45 2.54 12.44
N GLY A 110 4.27 2.24 11.92
CA GLY A 110 3.62 0.94 12.11
C GLY A 110 4.25 -0.14 11.23
N ASP A 111 4.16 -1.39 11.68
CA ASP A 111 4.51 -2.58 10.91
C ASP A 111 3.25 -3.44 10.74
N GLN A 112 2.86 -3.68 9.50
CA GLN A 112 1.69 -4.48 9.15
C GLN A 112 1.99 -5.99 9.09
N SER A 113 3.25 -6.39 9.27
CA SER A 113 3.71 -7.78 9.15
C SER A 113 3.30 -8.39 7.81
N ASP A 114 3.09 -9.70 7.75
CA ASP A 114 2.71 -10.44 6.53
C ASP A 114 1.19 -10.34 6.24
N CYS A 115 0.57 -9.20 6.56
CA CYS A 115 -0.87 -8.95 6.42
C CYS A 115 -1.15 -7.68 5.61
N GLY A 116 -2.19 -7.73 4.77
CA GLY A 116 -2.69 -6.60 3.98
C GLY A 116 -3.58 -5.68 4.79
N SER A 117 -3.09 -5.22 5.95
CA SER A 117 -3.83 -4.38 6.90
C SER A 117 -3.51 -2.89 6.77
N CYS A 118 -2.78 -2.46 5.74
CA CYS A 118 -2.43 -1.05 5.51
C CYS A 118 -3.64 -0.09 5.40
N TRP A 119 -4.86 -0.60 5.29
CA TRP A 119 -6.10 0.17 5.29
C TRP A 119 -6.66 0.43 6.71
N THR A 120 -6.05 -0.13 7.76
CA THR A 120 -6.44 0.04 9.18
C THR A 120 -5.45 0.95 9.93
N CYS A 121 -5.79 1.32 11.17
CA CYS A 121 -5.05 2.29 11.97
C CYS A 121 -4.01 1.70 12.95
N ASP A 122 -3.94 0.38 13.11
CA ASP A 122 -3.10 -0.27 14.15
C ASP A 122 -2.10 -1.28 13.58
N PRO A 123 -0.87 -1.37 14.15
CA PRO A 123 0.03 -2.49 13.89
C PRO A 123 -0.58 -3.79 14.43
N TYR A 124 -0.45 -4.86 13.66
CA TYR A 124 -1.20 -6.09 13.90
C TYR A 124 -0.61 -6.93 15.04
N GLU A 125 -1.44 -7.75 15.69
CA GLU A 125 -1.05 -8.77 16.67
C GLU A 125 -0.25 -9.95 16.05
N ILE A 126 0.06 -9.91 14.75
CA ILE A 126 0.82 -10.95 14.06
C ILE A 126 2.29 -10.58 14.22
N PRO A 127 3.06 -11.33 15.03
CA PRO A 127 4.49 -11.09 15.14
C PRO A 127 5.17 -11.23 13.77
N PRO A 128 6.22 -10.45 13.48
CA PRO A 128 7.07 -10.66 12.31
C PRO A 128 7.57 -12.10 12.33
N THR A 129 7.24 -12.90 11.32
CA THR A 129 7.60 -14.32 11.32
C THR A 129 9.13 -14.48 11.16
N GLN A 130 9.81 -15.13 12.12
CA GLN A 130 11.26 -15.43 12.02
C GLN A 130 11.60 -16.55 11.02
N LYS A 131 10.59 -17.17 10.38
CA LYS A 131 10.76 -18.24 9.41
C LYS A 131 10.05 -17.84 8.13
N PRO A 132 10.71 -17.89 6.96
CA PRO A 132 10.03 -17.67 5.70
C PRO A 132 8.93 -18.72 5.57
N SER A 133 7.68 -18.27 5.59
CA SER A 133 6.51 -18.92 5.00
C SER A 133 6.57 -20.46 4.98
N LEU A 134 6.20 -21.10 6.09
CA LEU A 134 5.93 -22.54 6.11
C LEU A 134 4.58 -22.79 6.79
N ASN A 135 3.49 -22.43 6.09
CA ASN A 135 2.43 -23.37 5.70
C ASN A 135 1.23 -22.62 5.12
N HIS A 136 0.94 -22.95 3.87
CA HIS A 136 -0.04 -22.36 3.00
C HIS A 136 -1.32 -23.21 2.98
N THR A 137 -2.43 -22.65 3.42
CA THR A 137 -3.80 -23.05 3.08
C THR A 137 -4.68 -21.81 3.34
N ASP A 138 -5.13 -20.97 2.41
CA ASP A 138 -5.62 -21.23 1.05
C ASP A 138 -5.30 -20.07 0.07
N ASN A 139 -4.44 -19.11 0.47
CA ASN A 139 -3.90 -18.04 -0.38
C ASN A 139 -2.66 -17.36 0.26
N GLY A 140 -1.94 -18.04 1.15
CA GLY A 140 -0.70 -17.53 1.75
C GLY A 140 -0.83 -16.34 2.71
N MET A 141 -2.05 -15.90 3.03
CA MET A 141 -2.33 -14.84 4.00
C MET A 141 -2.55 -15.46 5.38
N VAL A 142 -1.92 -14.90 6.42
CA VAL A 142 -2.20 -15.30 7.81
C VAL A 142 -3.70 -15.10 8.07
N PRO A 143 -4.43 -16.09 8.65
CA PRO A 143 -5.85 -15.93 8.89
C PRO A 143 -6.12 -14.71 9.77
N THR A 144 -7.14 -13.92 9.39
CA THR A 144 -7.61 -12.81 10.22
C THR A 144 -8.00 -13.35 11.61
N PRO A 145 -7.38 -12.87 12.71
CA PRO A 145 -7.75 -13.22 14.06
C PRO A 145 -9.22 -12.99 14.31
N LYS A 146 -9.78 -13.79 15.20
CA LYS A 146 -11.16 -13.64 15.63
C LYS A 146 -11.29 -12.35 16.44
N CYS A 147 -12.35 -11.59 16.16
CA CYS A 147 -12.70 -10.43 16.97
C CYS A 147 -13.04 -10.88 18.39
N THR A 148 -12.29 -10.39 19.37
CA THR A 148 -12.56 -10.59 20.80
C THR A 148 -12.93 -9.25 21.44
N LYS A 149 -13.96 -9.26 22.29
CA LYS A 149 -14.43 -8.05 22.99
C LYS A 149 -13.81 -7.97 24.38
N MET A 150 -12.49 -8.02 24.43
CA MET A 150 -11.74 -8.05 25.69
C MET A 150 -10.36 -7.42 25.47
N CYS A 151 -9.90 -6.62 26.43
CA CYS A 151 -8.54 -6.07 26.43
C CYS A 151 -7.52 -7.12 26.90
N LEU A 152 -6.24 -6.85 26.64
CA LEU A 152 -5.14 -7.71 27.10
C LEU A 152 -5.10 -7.78 28.65
N PRO A 153 -4.68 -8.93 29.22
CA PRO A 153 -4.52 -9.06 30.67
C PRO A 153 -3.62 -7.96 31.26
N GLY A 154 -4.06 -7.32 32.33
CA GLY A 154 -3.32 -6.24 33.00
C GLY A 154 -3.59 -4.83 32.47
N TYR A 155 -4.40 -4.68 31.41
CA TYR A 155 -4.84 -3.37 30.94
C TYR A 155 -5.88 -2.76 31.89
N PRO A 156 -5.79 -1.46 32.24
CA PRO A 156 -6.57 -0.88 33.34
C PRO A 156 -8.05 -0.62 33.04
N LYS A 157 -8.49 -0.78 31.78
CA LYS A 157 -9.87 -0.52 31.35
C LYS A 157 -10.47 -1.77 30.71
N THR A 158 -11.80 -1.88 30.76
CA THR A 158 -12.53 -2.89 29.98
C THR A 158 -12.62 -2.51 28.50
N TRP A 159 -12.98 -3.49 27.65
CA TRP A 159 -13.17 -3.26 26.22
C TRP A 159 -14.28 -2.25 25.94
N GLU A 160 -15.35 -2.25 26.73
CA GLU A 160 -16.44 -1.28 26.62
C GLU A 160 -16.00 0.14 26.99
N GLU A 161 -15.22 0.29 28.07
CA GLU A 161 -14.77 1.60 28.58
C GLU A 161 -13.70 2.26 27.71
N ASP A 162 -12.91 1.49 26.97
CA ASP A 162 -11.80 2.01 26.17
C ASP A 162 -12.17 2.32 24.72
N LYS A 163 -13.46 2.31 24.37
CA LYS A 163 -13.92 2.72 23.04
C LYS A 163 -13.80 4.22 22.85
N HIS A 164 -13.16 4.59 21.75
CA HIS A 164 -13.07 5.98 21.29
C HIS A 164 -13.84 6.11 19.97
N PHE A 165 -14.68 7.13 19.86
CA PHE A 165 -15.56 7.34 18.71
C PHE A 165 -15.19 8.65 18.01
N GLY A 166 -15.05 8.59 16.69
CA GLY A 166 -14.97 9.80 15.87
C GLY A 166 -16.34 10.46 15.74
N GLN A 167 -16.36 11.79 15.64
CA GLN A 167 -17.60 12.54 15.45
C GLN A 167 -18.13 12.44 14.00
N SER A 168 -17.23 12.45 13.02
CA SER A 168 -17.56 12.41 11.59
C SER A 168 -16.39 11.86 10.75
N SER A 169 -16.68 11.52 9.50
CA SER A 169 -15.70 11.18 8.47
C SER A 169 -16.08 11.86 7.14
N TYR A 170 -15.07 12.28 6.39
CA TYR A 170 -15.23 12.98 5.11
C TYR A 170 -14.01 12.74 4.22
N GLY A 171 -14.20 12.95 2.92
CA GLY A 171 -13.12 12.94 1.95
C GLY A 171 -12.49 14.33 1.81
N VAL A 172 -11.19 14.35 1.51
CA VAL A 172 -10.44 15.57 1.22
C VAL A 172 -9.82 15.43 -0.17
N GLN A 173 -9.99 16.44 -1.02
CA GLN A 173 -9.52 16.40 -2.41
C GLN A 173 -8.89 17.73 -2.81
N GLY A 174 -7.81 17.66 -3.59
CA GLY A 174 -7.07 18.82 -4.07
C GLY A 174 -5.85 19.10 -3.20
N VAL A 175 -4.74 19.50 -3.84
CA VAL A 175 -3.45 19.70 -3.17
C VAL A 175 -3.55 20.75 -2.06
N GLU A 176 -4.13 21.90 -2.37
CA GLU A 176 -4.30 23.00 -1.41
C GLU A 176 -5.18 22.60 -0.22
N THR A 177 -6.34 22.00 -0.49
CA THR A 177 -7.26 21.50 0.55
C THR A 177 -6.60 20.44 1.45
N ILE A 178 -5.81 19.53 0.88
CA ILE A 178 -5.03 18.54 1.64
C ILE A 178 -3.99 19.24 2.51
N MET A 179 -3.28 20.24 1.97
CA MET A 179 -2.31 21.01 2.74
C MET A 179 -2.97 21.76 3.90
N GLN A 180 -4.14 22.37 3.68
CA GLN A 180 -4.92 23.05 4.72
C GLN A 180 -5.37 22.08 5.81
N GLU A 181 -5.86 20.89 5.43
CA GLU A 181 -6.27 19.86 6.38
C GLU A 181 -5.09 19.38 7.23
N LEU A 182 -3.94 19.13 6.60
CA LEU A 182 -2.73 18.71 7.29
C LEU A 182 -2.27 19.75 8.33
N VAL A 183 -2.31 21.03 7.98
CA VAL A 183 -1.89 22.13 8.87
C VAL A 183 -2.86 22.32 10.03
N THR A 184 -4.16 22.15 9.79
CA THR A 184 -5.21 22.49 10.77
C THR A 184 -5.61 21.33 11.67
N ARG A 185 -5.65 20.10 11.13
CA ARG A 185 -6.21 18.91 11.80
C ARG A 185 -5.23 17.75 11.90
N GLY A 186 -4.08 17.84 11.23
CA GLY A 186 -3.01 16.86 11.33
C GLY A 186 -3.07 15.75 10.28
N PRO A 187 -2.40 14.61 10.54
CA PRO A 187 -2.21 13.58 9.53
C PRO A 187 -3.51 13.01 8.95
N ILE A 188 -3.51 12.72 7.65
CA ILE A 188 -4.66 12.14 6.95
C ILE A 188 -4.30 10.78 6.34
N SER A 189 -5.31 9.92 6.18
CA SER A 189 -5.16 8.64 5.47
C SER A 189 -5.33 8.84 3.97
N ALA A 190 -4.47 8.21 3.19
CA ALA A 190 -4.55 8.18 1.73
C ALA A 190 -4.25 6.77 1.22
N ALA A 191 -4.64 6.49 -0.01
CA ALA A 191 -4.21 5.30 -0.72
C ALA A 191 -3.70 5.68 -2.09
N PHE A 192 -2.74 4.92 -2.61
CA PHE A 192 -2.22 5.12 -3.96
C PHE A 192 -1.87 3.77 -4.61
N ARG A 193 -1.81 3.78 -5.94
CA ARG A 193 -1.39 2.62 -6.72
C ARG A 193 0.12 2.44 -6.58
N LEU A 194 0.51 1.26 -6.14
CA LEU A 194 1.89 0.83 -5.96
C LEU A 194 2.38 0.13 -7.23
N TYR A 195 3.59 0.47 -7.65
CA TYR A 195 4.28 -0.11 -8.79
C TYR A 195 5.53 -0.83 -8.31
N SER A 196 5.98 -1.82 -9.08
CA SER A 196 7.12 -2.69 -8.72
C SER A 196 8.42 -1.92 -8.46
N ASP A 197 8.64 -0.76 -9.10
CA ASP A 197 9.79 0.11 -8.89
C ASP A 197 9.82 0.77 -7.50
N LEU A 198 8.66 1.05 -6.90
CA LEU A 198 8.58 1.62 -5.56
C LEU A 198 9.15 0.69 -4.48
N LEU A 199 9.12 -0.63 -4.70
CA LEU A 199 9.66 -1.59 -3.75
C LEU A 199 11.17 -1.42 -3.55
N ASP A 200 11.87 -0.81 -4.51
CA ASP A 200 13.29 -0.50 -4.44
C ASP A 200 13.56 0.98 -4.09
N TYR A 201 12.58 1.75 -3.61
CA TYR A 201 12.82 3.15 -3.19
C TYR A 201 13.77 3.25 -1.98
N LYS A 202 14.72 4.18 -2.03
CA LYS A 202 15.62 4.49 -0.90
C LYS A 202 15.55 5.93 -0.40
N SER A 203 15.49 6.90 -1.31
CA SER A 203 15.53 8.32 -0.93
C SER A 203 15.07 9.23 -2.07
N GLY A 204 14.76 10.48 -1.75
CA GLY A 204 14.34 11.51 -2.70
C GLY A 204 12.82 11.56 -2.89
N VAL A 205 12.37 12.14 -4.00
CA VAL A 205 10.93 12.28 -4.31
C VAL A 205 10.56 11.21 -5.31
N TYR A 206 9.83 10.18 -4.87
CA TYR A 206 9.41 9.10 -5.75
C TYR A 206 8.47 9.62 -6.85
N LYS A 207 8.73 9.18 -8.08
CA LYS A 207 7.83 9.31 -9.22
C LYS A 207 7.94 8.04 -10.03
N HIS A 208 6.81 7.37 -10.25
CA HIS A 208 6.75 6.18 -11.07
C HIS A 208 7.15 6.50 -12.53
N PHE A 209 8.01 5.66 -13.10
CA PHE A 209 8.34 5.68 -14.54
C PHE A 209 8.78 4.31 -15.09
N TYR A 210 8.89 3.27 -14.26
CA TYR A 210 9.30 1.93 -14.68
C TYR A 210 8.54 0.84 -13.91
N GLY A 211 8.43 -0.35 -14.49
CA GLY A 211 7.79 -1.50 -13.84
C GLY A 211 6.27 -1.51 -13.98
N TYR A 212 5.66 -2.60 -13.53
CA TYR A 212 4.22 -2.87 -13.65
C TYR A 212 3.47 -2.54 -12.34
N PRO A 213 2.16 -2.24 -12.40
CA PRO A 213 1.34 -2.03 -11.22
C PRO A 213 1.20 -3.33 -10.42
N ILE A 214 1.31 -3.24 -9.10
CA ILE A 214 1.29 -4.40 -8.21
C ILE A 214 0.10 -4.43 -7.25
N GLY A 215 -0.52 -3.29 -6.98
CA GLY A 215 -1.73 -3.21 -6.16
C GLY A 215 -1.92 -1.82 -5.56
N GLY A 216 -2.88 -1.66 -4.66
CA GLY A 216 -3.10 -0.46 -3.88
C GLY A 216 -2.52 -0.60 -2.47
N HIS A 217 -2.05 0.52 -1.91
CA HIS A 217 -1.51 0.57 -0.56
C HIS A 217 -2.00 1.80 0.19
N GLY A 218 -2.36 1.62 1.46
CA GLY A 218 -2.83 2.68 2.35
C GLY A 218 -1.65 3.27 3.13
N VAL A 219 -1.64 4.59 3.28
CA VAL A 219 -0.58 5.35 3.95
C VAL A 219 -1.14 6.51 4.76
N LYS A 220 -0.30 7.02 5.67
CA LYS A 220 -0.53 8.23 6.45
C LYS A 220 0.30 9.38 5.85
N ILE A 221 -0.36 10.44 5.40
CA ILE A 221 0.30 11.68 4.98
C ILE A 221 0.47 12.56 6.23
N LEU A 222 1.69 13.03 6.47
CA LEU A 222 2.05 13.81 7.67
C LEU A 222 2.60 15.20 7.37
N GLY A 223 2.82 15.53 6.10
CA GLY A 223 3.50 16.77 5.74
C GLY A 223 3.71 16.93 4.24
N TYR A 224 4.35 18.04 3.88
CA TYR A 224 4.70 18.40 2.51
C TYR A 224 5.90 19.34 2.48
N GLY A 225 6.55 19.45 1.33
CA GLY A 225 7.68 20.36 1.13
C GLY A 225 8.34 20.19 -0.22
N LYS A 226 9.50 20.81 -0.39
CA LYS A 226 10.34 20.71 -1.58
C LYS A 226 11.71 20.18 -1.20
N VAL A 227 12.20 19.18 -1.92
CA VAL A 227 13.60 18.77 -1.85
C VAL A 227 14.35 19.53 -2.92
N LEU A 228 15.24 20.43 -2.52
CA LEU A 228 16.15 21.10 -3.47
C LEU A 228 17.16 20.06 -3.96
N LYS A 229 17.36 20.00 -5.29
CA LYS A 229 18.33 19.11 -5.93
C LYS A 229 19.76 19.50 -5.60
#